data_AF-A0A2E8AYN6-F1
#
_entry.id   AF-A0A2E8AYN6-F1
#
_cell.length_a   1.000
_cell.length_b   1.000
_cell.length_c   1.000
_cell.angle_alpha   90.00
_cell.angle_beta   90.00
_cell.angle_gamma   90.00
#
_symmetry.space_group_name_H-M   'P 1'
#
loop_
_entity.id
_entity.type
_entity.pdbx_description
1 polymer ?
#
loop_
_entity_poly.entity_id
_entity_poly.type
_entity_poly.pdbx_seq_one_letter_code
_entity_poly.pdbx_strand_id
1 'polypeptide(L)'
;MMETGLLFLAAFFLYFVPGYLVLGMFRKLNSWERVGASFAVSMTLFALIEFFVYLSGGPQRSLNIACLALVIFLAGLGWWLRGAPGLDRPGIWLLISYFGFTIQIVLLDAVLPIYPDMWTFDWIEHYFRSIFYLNHLPTDNSYWIFSVPTRLPGYNLNGAFFLSLFGAEQPGVGHGPLGVNPTSEILTDTRVGSGFYLFQICNAIQSGAFFLGVILLARRLLGGRAAVLAGLLLFFNAGLLHNARFTWPKLSSAYLSLLGIYFYFSARDAYGNTNGKTGTLLGLLAGCFAGSGYMAHQIGGPALGGVFLHGCASQWWQDRRRLIGAYVLGALLIITPWYAWSISTYGAQATTGGPSQVLKQNTSPELRSVEAKLATIKASFWPHSTSTLNRWRGSDGSVPWKVKFAEWHMNGITGALTIPLTLFLVIAGIGWSGSWYGRRTGAGTWKILPQDWTSDGTCLALVGGLHVVAAFTLHAVYYSSGIVHSTMTQAVLLLFLLAVGIFARATRLVALLVFLLIVLDSMTHWWWHVIPDMDSLLWTTSDNMQHKVSHQIRALWDEHQARGSVTLMKAILLLIQGAAAVGGCMYLLSRPPESGATPGPPENPSEARA
;
A
#
# COMPACT_ATOMS: atom_id res chain seq x y z
N MET A 1 -7.67 -20.92 15.61
CA MET A 1 -7.15 -19.64 16.15
C MET A 1 -5.67 -19.72 16.51
N MET A 2 -5.22 -20.70 17.31
CA MET A 2 -3.79 -20.82 17.68
C MET A 2 -2.86 -20.98 16.47
N GLU A 3 -3.24 -21.82 15.50
CA GLU A 3 -2.47 -22.03 14.26
C GLU A 3 -2.38 -20.75 13.40
N THR A 4 -3.49 -20.03 13.21
CA THR A 4 -3.53 -18.77 12.46
C THR A 4 -2.64 -17.70 13.10
N GLY A 5 -2.64 -17.60 14.44
CA GLY A 5 -1.78 -16.66 15.16
C GLY A 5 -0.29 -16.98 15.00
N LEU A 6 0.08 -18.26 15.07
CA LEU A 6 1.46 -18.71 14.84
C LEU A 6 1.89 -18.46 13.39
N LEU A 7 1.03 -18.72 12.41
CA LEU A 7 1.30 -18.43 10.99
C LEU A 7 1.50 -16.94 10.74
N PHE A 8 0.66 -16.08 11.32
CA PHE A 8 0.83 -14.63 11.23
C PHE A 8 2.17 -14.18 11.84
N LEU A 9 2.50 -14.64 13.05
CA LEU A 9 3.79 -14.32 13.69
C LEU A 9 4.96 -14.77 12.84
N ALA A 10 4.93 -16.01 12.34
CA ALA A 10 5.97 -16.55 11.48
C ALA A 10 6.12 -15.72 10.19
N ALA A 11 5.02 -15.42 9.50
CA ALA A 11 5.03 -14.61 8.29
C ALA A 11 5.57 -13.19 8.56
N PHE A 12 5.12 -12.55 9.64
CA PHE A 12 5.55 -11.20 10.02
C PHE A 12 7.06 -11.15 10.28
N PHE A 13 7.61 -12.08 11.05
CA PHE A 13 9.05 -12.14 11.31
C PHE A 13 9.86 -12.57 10.08
N LEU A 14 9.32 -13.43 9.22
CA LEU A 14 9.95 -13.73 7.94
C LEU A 14 10.05 -12.50 7.04
N TYR A 15 9.03 -11.63 7.00
CA TYR A 15 9.15 -10.37 6.29
C TYR A 15 10.12 -9.38 6.96
N PHE A 16 10.31 -9.44 8.28
CA PHE A 16 11.16 -8.48 8.99
C PHE A 16 12.64 -8.88 9.02
N VAL A 17 12.95 -10.09 9.49
CA VAL A 17 14.30 -10.48 9.92
C VAL A 17 15.34 -10.49 8.78
N PRO A 18 15.10 -11.11 7.61
CA PRO A 18 16.09 -11.16 6.53
C PRO A 18 16.49 -9.77 6.06
N GLY A 19 15.51 -8.91 5.80
CA GLY A 19 15.74 -7.52 5.42
C GLY A 19 16.45 -6.71 6.51
N TYR A 20 16.11 -6.92 7.78
CA TYR A 20 16.79 -6.24 8.89
C TYR A 20 18.27 -6.63 9.00
N LEU A 21 18.57 -7.93 8.87
CA LEU A 21 19.95 -8.43 8.85
C LEU A 21 20.74 -7.84 7.68
N VAL A 22 20.16 -7.84 6.48
CA VAL A 22 20.78 -7.25 5.29
C VAL A 22 21.07 -5.77 5.49
N LEU A 23 20.07 -5.01 5.99
CA LEU A 23 20.21 -3.58 6.25
C LEU A 23 21.14 -3.26 7.42
N GLY A 24 21.32 -4.17 8.37
CA GLY A 24 22.28 -4.04 9.46
C GLY A 24 23.73 -3.93 8.98
N MET A 25 24.04 -4.43 7.79
CA MET A 25 25.36 -4.25 7.16
C MET A 25 25.65 -2.79 6.76
N PHE A 26 24.62 -1.93 6.74
CA PHE A 26 24.68 -0.51 6.38
C PHE A 26 24.63 0.38 7.64
N ARG A 27 25.78 0.58 8.29
CA ARG A 27 25.89 1.34 9.56
C ARG A 27 25.37 2.79 9.52
N LYS A 28 25.18 3.37 8.33
CA LYS A 28 24.68 4.75 8.18
C LYS A 28 23.17 4.87 8.28
N LEU A 29 22.44 3.76 8.21
CA LEU A 29 21.00 3.77 8.35
C LEU A 29 20.63 3.88 9.82
N ASN A 30 19.77 4.83 10.16
CA ASN A 30 19.21 4.90 11.50
C ASN A 30 18.18 3.77 11.70
N SER A 31 17.74 3.54 12.93
CA SER A 31 16.85 2.40 13.24
C SER A 31 15.46 2.51 12.62
N TRP A 32 14.94 3.72 12.39
CA TRP A 32 13.68 3.90 11.66
C TRP A 32 13.84 3.45 10.21
N GLU A 33 14.91 3.88 9.54
CA GLU A 33 15.21 3.50 8.16
C GLU A 33 15.43 2.00 8.02
N ARG A 34 16.16 1.39 8.96
CA ARG A 34 16.37 -0.06 8.97
C ARG A 34 15.05 -0.79 9.12
N VAL A 35 14.26 -0.49 10.15
CA VAL A 35 12.96 -1.18 10.36
C VAL A 35 12.01 -0.94 9.19
N GLY A 36 11.84 0.32 8.81
CA GLY A 36 10.88 0.70 7.78
C GLY A 36 11.26 0.24 6.37
N ALA A 37 12.52 -0.12 6.11
CA ALA A 37 12.94 -0.71 4.83
C ALA A 37 13.14 -2.23 4.90
N SER A 38 13.16 -2.84 6.09
CA SER A 38 13.40 -4.29 6.26
C SER A 38 12.35 -5.12 5.51
N PHE A 39 11.07 -4.76 5.65
CA PHE A 39 9.98 -5.44 4.95
C PHE A 39 10.14 -5.34 3.42
N ALA A 40 10.62 -4.20 2.91
CA ALA A 40 10.81 -4.02 1.48
C ALA A 40 11.97 -4.85 0.95
N VAL A 41 13.10 -4.89 1.67
CA VAL A 41 14.24 -5.75 1.29
C VAL A 41 13.81 -7.21 1.28
N SER A 42 13.09 -7.69 2.30
CA SER A 42 12.60 -9.07 2.31
C SER A 42 11.62 -9.33 1.16
N MET A 43 10.66 -8.44 0.91
CA MET A 43 9.72 -8.59 -0.21
C MET A 43 10.42 -8.67 -1.58
N THR A 44 11.43 -7.84 -1.80
CA THR A 44 12.24 -7.88 -3.03
C THR A 44 13.04 -9.18 -3.10
N LEU A 45 13.67 -9.60 -2.01
CA LEU A 45 14.45 -10.85 -1.96
C LEU A 45 13.57 -12.07 -2.22
N PHE A 46 12.40 -12.16 -1.60
CA PHE A 46 11.49 -13.29 -1.77
C PHE A 46 10.93 -13.37 -3.19
N ALA A 47 10.57 -12.22 -3.78
CA ALA A 47 10.16 -12.19 -5.18
C ALA A 47 11.27 -12.69 -6.11
N LEU A 48 12.52 -12.27 -5.89
CA LEU A 48 13.67 -12.70 -6.69
C LEU A 48 13.95 -14.20 -6.50
N ILE A 49 13.98 -14.68 -5.25
CA ILE A 49 14.19 -16.10 -4.93
C ILE A 49 13.13 -16.95 -5.63
N GLU A 50 11.85 -16.65 -5.40
CA GLU A 50 10.75 -17.39 -6.02
C GLU A 50 10.83 -17.37 -7.54
N PHE A 51 11.19 -16.23 -8.14
CA PHE A 51 11.34 -16.15 -9.58
C PHE A 51 12.46 -17.06 -10.09
N PHE A 52 13.62 -17.08 -9.43
CA PHE A 52 14.70 -17.99 -9.80
C PHE A 52 14.36 -19.45 -9.58
N VAL A 53 13.65 -19.78 -8.49
CA VAL A 53 13.20 -21.15 -8.23
C VAL A 53 12.18 -21.58 -9.28
N TYR A 54 11.23 -20.72 -9.63
CA TYR A 54 10.28 -20.93 -10.73
C TYR A 54 11.01 -21.19 -12.06
N LEU A 55 12.03 -20.39 -12.39
CA LEU A 55 12.81 -20.59 -13.62
C LEU A 55 13.62 -21.88 -13.62
N SER A 56 13.98 -22.40 -12.43
CA SER A 56 14.74 -23.65 -12.31
C SER A 56 13.91 -24.91 -12.59
N GLY A 57 12.57 -24.82 -12.51
CA GLY A 57 11.69 -25.99 -12.58
C GLY A 57 11.83 -26.97 -11.40
N GLY A 58 12.57 -26.58 -10.35
CA GLY A 58 12.91 -27.46 -9.23
C GLY A 58 11.83 -27.53 -8.14
N PRO A 59 12.07 -28.33 -7.08
CA PRO A 59 11.14 -28.46 -5.96
C PRO A 59 11.05 -27.15 -5.16
N GLN A 60 9.95 -26.42 -5.37
CA GLN A 60 9.70 -25.07 -4.85
C GLN A 60 10.03 -24.90 -3.37
N ARG A 61 9.38 -25.69 -2.51
CA ARG A 61 9.53 -25.60 -1.06
C ARG A 61 10.99 -25.79 -0.61
N SER A 62 11.65 -26.84 -1.11
CA SER A 62 13.02 -27.17 -0.70
C SER A 62 14.01 -26.11 -1.14
N LEU A 63 13.88 -25.60 -2.38
CA LEU A 63 14.75 -24.57 -2.91
C LEU A 63 14.52 -23.21 -2.24
N ASN A 64 13.26 -22.81 -2.02
CA ASN A 64 12.93 -21.59 -1.29
C ASN A 64 13.47 -21.60 0.14
N ILE A 65 13.32 -22.71 0.87
CA ILE A 65 13.90 -22.88 2.21
C ILE A 65 15.42 -22.78 2.17
N ALA A 66 16.08 -23.46 1.22
CA ALA A 66 17.53 -23.44 1.08
C ALA A 66 18.05 -22.02 0.77
N CYS A 67 17.43 -21.33 -0.18
CA CYS A 67 17.77 -19.94 -0.52
C CYS A 67 17.55 -18.99 0.66
N LEU A 68 16.42 -19.12 1.38
CA LEU A 68 16.14 -18.31 2.56
C LEU A 68 17.17 -18.55 3.67
N ALA A 69 17.49 -19.81 3.96
CA ALA A 69 18.48 -20.18 4.97
C ALA A 69 19.86 -19.60 4.62
N LEU A 70 20.26 -19.67 3.34
CA LEU A 70 21.50 -19.08 2.85
C LEU A 70 21.51 -17.56 3.03
N VAL A 71 20.42 -16.87 2.68
CA VAL A 71 20.30 -15.41 2.87
C VAL A 71 20.42 -15.04 4.34
N ILE A 72 19.69 -15.71 5.23
CA ILE A 72 19.74 -15.46 6.67
C ILE A 72 21.16 -15.74 7.22
N PHE A 73 21.78 -16.83 6.81
CA PHE A 73 23.13 -17.19 7.24
C PHE A 73 24.16 -16.14 6.80
N LEU A 74 24.18 -15.76 5.51
CA LEU A 74 25.12 -14.78 4.98
C LEU A 74 24.89 -13.38 5.56
N ALA A 75 23.62 -12.96 5.68
CA ALA A 75 23.29 -11.67 6.27
C ALA A 75 23.60 -11.65 7.78
N GLY A 76 23.34 -12.73 8.50
CA GLY A 76 23.69 -12.90 9.92
C GLY A 76 25.19 -12.91 10.16
N LEU A 77 25.95 -13.62 9.33
CA LEU A 77 27.42 -13.61 9.36
C LEU A 77 27.96 -12.20 9.09
N GLY A 78 27.45 -11.52 8.05
CA GLY A 78 27.81 -10.14 7.74
C GLY A 78 27.46 -9.16 8.85
N TRP A 79 26.30 -9.35 9.50
CA TRP A 79 25.84 -8.58 10.65
C TRP A 79 26.78 -8.76 11.85
N TRP A 80 27.13 -10.01 12.17
CA TRP A 80 28.03 -10.36 13.26
C TRP A 80 29.45 -9.81 13.03
N LEU A 81 30.03 -10.07 11.85
CA LEU A 81 31.37 -9.59 11.49
C LEU A 81 31.48 -8.06 11.51
N ARG A 82 30.38 -7.35 11.24
CA ARG A 82 30.35 -5.88 11.24
C ARG A 82 29.91 -5.29 12.57
N GLY A 83 29.65 -6.07 13.62
CA GLY A 83 29.15 -5.56 14.89
C GLY A 83 27.96 -4.62 14.68
N ALA A 84 27.02 -5.03 13.82
CA ALA A 84 25.94 -4.18 13.39
C ALA A 84 25.05 -3.77 14.58
N PRO A 85 24.52 -2.53 14.58
CA PRO A 85 23.80 -2.04 15.74
C PRO A 85 22.51 -2.84 15.94
N GLY A 86 22.17 -3.11 17.21
CA GLY A 86 20.87 -3.67 17.56
C GLY A 86 19.70 -2.74 17.25
N LEU A 87 18.51 -3.20 17.62
CA LEU A 87 17.28 -2.42 17.52
C LEU A 87 17.19 -1.47 18.72
N ASP A 88 17.18 -0.17 18.46
CA ASP A 88 16.98 0.83 19.52
C ASP A 88 15.51 0.99 19.88
N ARG A 89 15.23 1.74 20.96
CA ARG A 89 13.85 1.99 21.43
C ARG A 89 12.96 2.57 20.32
N PRO A 90 13.37 3.62 19.57
CA PRO A 90 12.53 4.12 18.48
C PRO A 90 12.21 3.10 17.39
N GLY A 91 13.18 2.28 16.98
CA GLY A 91 12.97 1.20 16.02
C GLY A 91 12.01 0.12 16.53
N ILE A 92 12.13 -0.27 17.81
CA ILE A 92 11.19 -1.19 18.48
C ILE A 92 9.77 -0.63 18.42
N TRP A 93 9.59 0.64 18.78
CA TRP A 93 8.26 1.25 18.77
C TRP A 93 7.66 1.31 17.37
N LEU A 94 8.45 1.63 16.34
CA LEU A 94 7.96 1.59 14.96
C LEU A 94 7.51 0.17 14.55
N LEU A 95 8.30 -0.85 14.91
CA LEU A 95 7.98 -2.25 14.62
C LEU A 95 6.70 -2.68 15.35
N ILE A 96 6.55 -2.34 16.62
CA ILE A 96 5.35 -2.63 17.43
C ILE A 96 4.12 -1.91 16.85
N SER A 97 4.25 -0.63 16.47
CA SER A 97 3.14 0.12 15.86
C SER A 97 2.68 -0.53 14.57
N TYR A 98 3.61 -0.96 13.72
CA TYR A 98 3.30 -1.64 12.48
C TYR A 98 2.72 -3.05 12.70
N PHE A 99 3.24 -3.78 13.68
CA PHE A 99 2.67 -5.06 14.12
C PHE A 99 1.23 -4.90 14.59
N GLY A 100 0.94 -3.89 15.41
CA GLY A 100 -0.42 -3.56 15.85
C GLY A 100 -1.34 -3.21 14.68
N PHE A 101 -0.84 -2.43 13.71
CA PHE A 101 -1.60 -2.06 12.51
C PHE A 101 -1.93 -3.28 11.64
N THR A 102 -0.99 -4.19 11.44
CA THR A 102 -1.20 -5.41 10.65
C THR A 102 -2.11 -6.42 11.36
N ILE A 103 -1.99 -6.58 12.68
CA ILE A 103 -2.94 -7.36 13.48
C ILE A 103 -4.36 -6.82 13.30
N GLN A 104 -4.55 -5.51 13.33
CA GLN A 104 -5.87 -4.91 13.12
C GLN A 104 -6.46 -5.32 11.77
N ILE A 105 -5.66 -5.31 10.69
CA ILE A 105 -6.12 -5.75 9.36
C ILE A 105 -6.52 -7.23 9.39
N VAL A 106 -5.68 -8.11 9.95
CA VAL A 106 -5.98 -9.55 10.03
C VAL A 106 -7.22 -9.84 10.89
N LEU A 107 -7.40 -9.12 12.00
CA LEU A 107 -8.60 -9.24 12.83
C LEU A 107 -9.84 -8.72 12.10
N LEU A 108 -9.72 -7.64 11.33
CA LEU A 108 -10.80 -7.15 10.49
C LEU A 108 -11.19 -8.17 9.41
N ASP A 109 -10.22 -8.85 8.79
CA ASP A 109 -10.50 -9.93 7.83
C ASP A 109 -11.17 -11.14 8.49
N ALA A 110 -10.80 -11.46 9.73
CA ALA A 110 -11.44 -12.53 10.50
C ALA A 110 -12.88 -12.18 10.90
N VAL A 111 -13.15 -10.91 11.24
CA VAL A 111 -14.49 -10.44 11.66
C VAL A 111 -15.38 -10.11 10.48
N LEU A 112 -14.85 -9.65 9.35
CA LEU A 112 -15.63 -9.26 8.19
C LEU A 112 -15.13 -10.04 6.98
N PRO A 113 -15.38 -11.36 6.86
CA PRO A 113 -14.92 -12.17 5.73
C PRO A 113 -15.65 -11.84 4.41
N ILE A 114 -16.02 -10.58 4.18
CA ILE A 114 -16.79 -10.06 3.05
C ILE A 114 -16.02 -10.30 1.74
N TYR A 115 -16.28 -11.45 1.12
CA TYR A 115 -16.01 -11.82 -0.29
C TYR A 115 -17.23 -11.84 -1.25
N PRO A 116 -18.44 -11.33 -0.93
CA PRO A 116 -19.62 -11.57 -1.77
C PRO A 116 -19.77 -10.63 -3.00
N ASP A 117 -18.84 -9.70 -3.25
CA ASP A 117 -19.04 -8.68 -4.30
C ASP A 117 -18.29 -8.97 -5.62
N MET A 118 -18.64 -8.22 -6.68
CA MET A 118 -17.97 -8.26 -8.00
C MET A 118 -16.47 -7.91 -7.97
N TRP A 119 -15.90 -7.59 -6.81
CA TRP A 119 -14.48 -7.28 -6.60
C TRP A 119 -13.63 -8.52 -6.31
N THR A 120 -14.27 -9.64 -5.98
CA THR A 120 -13.62 -10.92 -5.65
C THR A 120 -12.74 -11.43 -6.80
N PHE A 121 -13.01 -11.02 -8.04
CA PHE A 121 -12.20 -11.39 -9.20
C PHE A 121 -10.74 -10.90 -9.12
N ASP A 122 -10.48 -9.64 -8.74
CA ASP A 122 -9.11 -9.09 -8.68
C ASP A 122 -8.30 -9.79 -7.57
N TRP A 123 -8.97 -10.17 -6.47
CA TRP A 123 -8.35 -10.81 -5.30
C TRP A 123 -7.95 -12.26 -5.59
N ILE A 124 -8.90 -13.02 -6.13
CA ILE A 124 -8.71 -14.41 -6.50
C ILE A 124 -7.76 -14.53 -7.69
N GLU A 125 -7.79 -13.59 -8.64
CA GLU A 125 -6.81 -13.52 -9.72
C GLU A 125 -5.38 -13.50 -9.18
N HIS A 126 -5.08 -12.66 -8.19
CA HIS A 126 -3.74 -12.61 -7.62
C HIS A 126 -3.38 -13.85 -6.80
N TYR A 127 -4.33 -14.49 -6.13
CA TYR A 127 -4.06 -15.79 -5.53
C TYR A 127 -3.69 -16.82 -6.60
N PHE A 128 -4.47 -16.94 -7.67
CA PHE A 128 -4.20 -17.87 -8.76
C PHE A 128 -2.91 -17.59 -9.52
N ARG A 129 -2.55 -16.31 -9.68
CA ARG A 129 -1.23 -15.93 -10.21
C ARG A 129 -0.09 -16.32 -9.28
N SER A 130 -0.33 -16.40 -7.97
CA SER A 130 0.68 -16.93 -7.05
C SER A 130 0.78 -18.46 -7.21
N ILE A 131 -0.36 -19.14 -7.38
CA ILE A 131 -0.40 -20.57 -7.72
C ILE A 131 0.28 -20.88 -9.06
N PHE A 132 0.22 -19.98 -10.04
CA PHE A 132 0.97 -20.06 -11.31
C PHE A 132 2.46 -20.36 -11.08
N TYR A 133 3.10 -19.48 -10.30
CA TYR A 133 4.52 -19.56 -10.00
C TYR A 133 4.81 -20.77 -9.12
N LEU A 134 4.00 -20.97 -8.07
CA LEU A 134 4.16 -22.09 -7.14
C LEU A 134 4.10 -23.46 -7.85
N ASN A 135 3.24 -23.63 -8.85
CA ASN A 135 3.03 -24.94 -9.48
C ASN A 135 3.66 -25.08 -10.87
N HIS A 136 4.47 -24.11 -11.31
CA HIS A 136 5.04 -24.11 -12.66
C HIS A 136 3.98 -24.33 -13.74
N LEU A 137 2.84 -23.65 -13.62
CA LEU A 137 1.74 -23.88 -14.54
C LEU A 137 2.14 -23.49 -15.98
N PRO A 138 1.58 -24.17 -17.01
CA PRO A 138 1.87 -23.86 -18.41
C PRO A 138 1.73 -22.38 -18.77
N THR A 139 2.61 -21.87 -19.63
CA THR A 139 2.68 -20.45 -20.00
C THR A 139 1.53 -20.00 -20.91
N ASP A 140 0.76 -20.91 -21.47
CA ASP A 140 -0.47 -20.61 -22.22
C ASP A 140 -1.68 -20.38 -21.31
N ASN A 141 -1.52 -20.53 -19.98
CA ASN A 141 -2.59 -20.22 -19.03
C ASN A 141 -3.03 -18.75 -19.11
N SER A 142 -4.35 -18.56 -19.07
CA SER A 142 -4.99 -17.27 -18.92
C SER A 142 -5.83 -17.25 -17.65
N TYR A 143 -5.86 -16.10 -16.99
CA TYR A 143 -6.76 -15.83 -15.87
C TYR A 143 -7.90 -15.01 -16.42
N TRP A 144 -9.00 -15.69 -16.75
CA TRP A 144 -10.16 -15.08 -17.40
C TRP A 144 -9.79 -14.45 -18.75
N ILE A 145 -9.78 -13.12 -18.80
CA ILE A 145 -9.45 -12.33 -19.99
C ILE A 145 -7.99 -11.84 -19.96
N PHE A 146 -7.23 -12.15 -18.91
CA PHE A 146 -5.88 -11.65 -18.71
C PHE A 146 -4.85 -12.76 -18.90
N SER A 147 -3.89 -12.56 -19.79
CA SER A 147 -2.72 -13.45 -19.85
C SER A 147 -1.82 -13.21 -18.64
N VAL A 148 -0.95 -14.18 -18.33
CA VAL A 148 0.05 -14.08 -17.25
C VAL A 148 0.82 -12.75 -17.29
N PRO A 149 1.40 -12.29 -18.42
CA PRO A 149 2.27 -11.10 -18.40
C PRO A 149 1.53 -9.76 -18.33
N THR A 150 0.20 -9.73 -18.38
CA THR A 150 -0.58 -8.47 -18.26
C THR A 150 -0.41 -7.78 -16.89
N ARG A 151 0.02 -8.53 -15.87
CA ARG A 151 0.32 -8.03 -14.53
C ARG A 151 1.80 -8.26 -14.22
N LEU A 152 2.39 -7.32 -13.49
CA LEU A 152 3.75 -7.45 -13.02
C LEU A 152 3.80 -8.45 -11.85
N PRO A 153 4.88 -9.23 -11.71
CA PRO A 153 4.86 -10.49 -10.96
C PRO A 153 5.18 -10.30 -9.47
N GLY A 154 5.73 -9.16 -9.05
CA GLY A 154 6.46 -9.03 -7.79
C GLY A 154 5.60 -9.33 -6.57
N TYR A 155 4.33 -8.92 -6.60
CA TYR A 155 3.36 -9.22 -5.55
C TYR A 155 2.97 -10.70 -5.53
N ASN A 156 2.78 -11.31 -6.70
CA ASN A 156 2.37 -12.71 -6.83
C ASN A 156 3.50 -13.69 -6.54
N LEU A 157 4.74 -13.33 -6.85
CA LEU A 157 5.94 -14.08 -6.47
C LEU A 157 6.13 -14.09 -4.94
N ASN A 158 5.86 -12.97 -4.27
CA ASN A 158 5.82 -12.97 -2.80
C ASN A 158 4.74 -13.92 -2.26
N GLY A 159 3.55 -13.90 -2.84
CA GLY A 159 2.49 -14.85 -2.49
C GLY A 159 2.93 -16.31 -2.65
N ALA A 160 3.49 -16.65 -3.81
CA ALA A 160 3.94 -17.99 -4.14
C ALA A 160 5.04 -18.48 -3.19
N PHE A 161 6.01 -17.61 -2.87
CA PHE A 161 7.07 -17.89 -1.90
C PHE A 161 6.48 -18.36 -0.57
N PHE A 162 5.56 -17.59 0.01
CA PHE A 162 4.97 -17.92 1.31
C PHE A 162 4.07 -19.15 1.29
N LEU A 163 3.28 -19.32 0.22
CA LEU A 163 2.48 -20.53 0.02
C LEU A 163 3.38 -21.78 -0.02
N SER A 164 4.56 -21.68 -0.66
CA SER A 164 5.53 -22.78 -0.71
C SER A 164 6.09 -23.16 0.67
N LEU A 165 6.36 -22.19 1.54
CA LEU A 165 6.99 -22.43 2.85
C LEU A 165 6.06 -23.14 3.81
N PHE A 166 4.82 -22.69 3.86
CA PHE A 166 3.82 -23.17 4.81
C PHE A 166 3.00 -24.35 4.29
N GLY A 167 3.35 -24.86 3.10
CA GLY A 167 2.75 -26.08 2.57
C GLY A 167 1.26 -25.93 2.28
N ALA A 168 0.84 -24.78 1.73
CA ALA A 168 -0.45 -24.71 1.07
C ALA A 168 -0.39 -25.67 -0.12
N GLU A 169 -0.85 -26.90 0.12
CA GLU A 169 -0.82 -27.99 -0.86
C GLU A 169 -1.50 -27.55 -2.15
N GLN A 170 -1.03 -28.15 -3.25
CA GLN A 170 -1.68 -28.03 -4.55
C GLN A 170 -3.18 -28.19 -4.33
N PRO A 171 -4.03 -27.22 -4.71
CA PRO A 171 -5.41 -27.57 -4.98
C PRO A 171 -5.30 -28.78 -5.91
N GLY A 172 -6.03 -29.86 -5.64
CA GLY A 172 -6.13 -30.98 -6.59
C GLY A 172 -6.77 -30.44 -7.87
N VAL A 173 -5.99 -29.72 -8.68
CA VAL A 173 -6.37 -29.21 -9.99
C VAL A 173 -6.31 -30.45 -10.84
N GLY A 174 -7.43 -31.15 -10.95
CA GLY A 174 -7.60 -32.10 -12.05
C GLY A 174 -7.15 -31.39 -13.32
N HIS A 175 -6.38 -32.09 -14.17
CA HIS A 175 -5.76 -31.60 -15.41
C HIS A 175 -6.75 -31.09 -16.49
N GLY A 176 -7.94 -30.62 -16.11
CA GLY A 176 -8.80 -29.87 -17.00
C GLY A 176 -8.19 -28.50 -17.29
N PRO A 177 -8.24 -28.01 -18.54
CA PRO A 177 -7.93 -26.62 -18.82
C PRO A 177 -8.81 -25.75 -17.91
N LEU A 178 -8.24 -24.71 -17.31
CA LEU A 178 -8.92 -23.70 -16.48
C LEU A 178 -10.01 -22.90 -17.26
N GLY A 179 -10.47 -23.40 -18.41
CA GLY A 179 -11.57 -22.87 -19.22
C GLY A 179 -12.96 -23.13 -18.64
N VAL A 180 -13.08 -23.76 -17.47
CA VAL A 180 -14.34 -23.78 -16.72
C VAL A 180 -14.44 -22.47 -15.93
N ASN A 181 -15.42 -21.65 -16.29
CA ASN A 181 -15.80 -20.41 -15.59
C ASN A 181 -15.68 -20.60 -14.06
N PRO A 182 -14.78 -19.88 -13.36
CA PRO A 182 -14.52 -20.06 -11.92
C PRO A 182 -15.68 -19.69 -10.98
N THR A 183 -16.90 -19.51 -11.48
CA THR A 183 -17.91 -18.66 -10.83
C THR A 183 -18.76 -19.31 -9.74
N SER A 184 -18.60 -20.60 -9.42
CA SER A 184 -19.35 -21.16 -8.27
C SER A 184 -18.70 -22.32 -7.52
N GLU A 185 -18.06 -23.29 -8.20
CA GLU A 185 -17.45 -24.44 -7.51
C GLU A 185 -16.14 -24.11 -6.80
N ILE A 186 -15.31 -23.23 -7.37
CA ILE A 186 -14.02 -22.84 -6.78
C ILE A 186 -14.20 -21.99 -5.51
N LEU A 187 -15.23 -21.16 -5.45
CA LEU A 187 -15.55 -20.35 -4.27
C LEU A 187 -16.12 -21.18 -3.12
N THR A 188 -16.69 -22.35 -3.42
CA THR A 188 -17.29 -23.26 -2.45
C THR A 188 -16.37 -24.42 -2.08
N ASP A 189 -15.30 -24.66 -2.86
CA ASP A 189 -14.31 -25.67 -2.55
C ASP A 189 -13.44 -25.25 -1.36
N THR A 190 -13.64 -25.95 -0.25
CA THR A 190 -12.83 -25.91 0.98
C THR A 190 -11.30 -25.93 0.75
N ARG A 191 -10.84 -26.41 -0.42
CA ARG A 191 -9.43 -26.42 -0.84
C ARG A 191 -8.85 -25.05 -1.20
N VAL A 192 -9.68 -24.10 -1.66
CA VAL A 192 -9.25 -22.69 -1.78
C VAL A 192 -9.06 -22.11 -0.39
N GLY A 193 -9.88 -22.53 0.58
CA GLY A 193 -9.93 -21.99 1.94
C GLY A 193 -8.57 -21.86 2.61
N SER A 194 -7.86 -22.95 2.86
CA SER A 194 -6.63 -22.92 3.69
C SER A 194 -5.47 -22.13 3.05
N GLY A 195 -5.20 -22.36 1.76
CA GLY A 195 -4.15 -21.66 1.03
C GLY A 195 -4.44 -20.17 0.84
N PHE A 196 -5.71 -19.82 0.58
CA PHE A 196 -6.10 -18.43 0.41
C PHE A 196 -6.01 -17.62 1.71
N TYR A 197 -6.39 -18.20 2.86
CA TYR A 197 -6.22 -17.52 4.15
C TYR A 197 -4.76 -17.18 4.45
N LEU A 198 -3.84 -18.10 4.13
CA LEU A 198 -2.41 -17.82 4.27
C LEU A 198 -1.97 -16.68 3.34
N PHE A 199 -2.41 -16.71 2.08
CA PHE A 199 -2.15 -15.64 1.12
C PHE A 199 -2.67 -14.29 1.63
N GLN A 200 -3.83 -14.26 2.28
CA GLN A 200 -4.41 -13.07 2.88
C GLN A 200 -3.61 -12.53 4.05
N ILE A 201 -3.14 -13.40 4.95
CA ILE A 201 -2.26 -13.01 6.04
C ILE A 201 -0.99 -12.36 5.50
N CYS A 202 -0.38 -12.98 4.48
CA CYS A 202 0.81 -12.43 3.83
C CYS A 202 0.51 -11.09 3.14
N ASN A 203 -0.64 -10.98 2.48
CA ASN A 203 -1.08 -9.71 1.90
C ASN A 203 -1.29 -8.63 2.96
N ALA A 204 -1.96 -8.92 4.08
CA ALA A 204 -2.21 -7.94 5.13
C ALA A 204 -0.90 -7.33 5.65
N ILE A 205 0.16 -8.14 5.73
CA ILE A 205 1.52 -7.67 5.99
C ILE A 205 2.03 -6.84 4.81
N GLN A 206 2.13 -7.39 3.60
CA GLN A 206 2.70 -6.66 2.46
C GLN A 206 2.00 -5.32 2.16
N SER A 207 0.67 -5.36 2.08
CA SER A 207 -0.17 -4.19 1.83
C SER A 207 -0.11 -3.25 3.02
N GLY A 208 -0.20 -3.73 4.26
CA GLY A 208 -0.10 -2.88 5.46
C GLY A 208 1.22 -2.10 5.55
N ALA A 209 2.31 -2.58 4.93
CA ALA A 209 3.63 -1.97 4.98
C ALA A 209 3.67 -0.51 4.48
N PHE A 210 2.67 -0.06 3.70
CA PHE A 210 2.54 1.35 3.32
C PHE A 210 2.58 2.29 4.54
N PHE A 211 2.11 1.82 5.70
CA PHE A 211 2.19 2.50 6.99
C PHE A 211 3.62 2.94 7.32
N LEU A 212 4.61 2.05 7.14
CA LEU A 212 6.02 2.34 7.37
C LEU A 212 6.55 3.39 6.40
N GLY A 213 6.22 3.25 5.11
CA GLY A 213 6.65 4.19 4.07
C GLY A 213 6.12 5.61 4.31
N VAL A 214 4.84 5.74 4.69
CA VAL A 214 4.23 7.04 5.02
C VAL A 214 4.87 7.65 6.26
N ILE A 215 5.07 6.88 7.34
CA ILE A 215 5.69 7.38 8.57
C ILE A 215 7.12 7.87 8.34
N LEU A 216 7.93 7.12 7.59
CA LEU A 216 9.29 7.52 7.24
C LEU A 216 9.31 8.82 6.44
N LEU A 217 8.48 8.89 5.40
CA LEU A 217 8.42 10.08 4.55
C LEU A 217 7.86 11.29 5.30
N ALA A 218 6.84 11.11 6.14
CA ALA A 218 6.34 12.15 7.05
C ALA A 218 7.43 12.64 8.00
N ARG A 219 8.16 11.72 8.65
CA ARG A 219 9.23 12.07 9.58
C ARG A 219 10.29 12.93 8.92
N ARG A 220 10.69 12.57 7.70
CA ARG A 220 11.72 13.27 6.95
C ARG A 220 11.25 14.64 6.46
N LEU A 221 10.06 14.72 5.87
CA LEU A 221 9.58 15.96 5.23
C LEU A 221 8.98 16.96 6.21
N LEU A 222 8.43 16.47 7.33
CA LEU A 222 7.55 17.22 8.22
C LEU A 222 7.93 17.09 9.71
N GLY A 223 8.93 16.27 10.03
CA GLY A 223 9.43 16.06 11.39
C GLY A 223 8.75 14.94 12.17
N GLY A 224 9.28 14.65 13.36
CA GLY A 224 8.82 13.52 14.18
C GLY A 224 7.36 13.59 14.63
N ARG A 225 6.83 14.80 14.87
CA ARG A 225 5.42 15.00 15.24
C ARG A 225 4.47 14.58 14.14
N ALA A 226 4.75 15.00 12.91
CA ALA A 226 3.98 14.63 11.74
C ALA A 226 4.04 13.11 11.49
N ALA A 227 5.17 12.46 11.75
CA ALA A 227 5.29 11.01 11.64
C ALA A 227 4.35 10.26 12.59
N VAL A 228 4.30 10.67 13.86
CA VAL A 228 3.40 10.06 14.85
C VAL A 228 1.95 10.33 14.46
N LEU A 229 1.64 11.56 14.05
CA LEU A 229 0.30 11.94 13.63
C LEU A 229 -0.16 11.17 12.39
N ALA A 230 0.71 11.00 11.39
CA ALA A 230 0.47 10.15 10.24
C ALA A 230 0.16 8.72 10.69
N GLY A 231 0.99 8.14 11.57
CA GLY A 231 0.75 6.80 12.10
C GLY A 231 -0.61 6.66 12.79
N LEU A 232 -0.97 7.60 13.66
CA LEU A 232 -2.27 7.61 14.33
C LEU A 232 -3.42 7.72 13.34
N LEU A 233 -3.35 8.67 12.41
CA LEU A 233 -4.41 8.87 11.41
C LEU A 233 -4.58 7.65 10.51
N LEU A 234 -3.49 7.01 10.09
CA LEU A 234 -3.54 5.76 9.32
C LEU A 234 -4.18 4.62 10.11
N PHE A 235 -3.87 4.53 11.40
CA PHE A 235 -4.39 3.48 12.28
C PHE A 235 -5.91 3.51 12.42
N PHE A 236 -6.51 4.69 12.29
CA PHE A 236 -7.95 4.85 12.34
C PHE A 236 -8.60 4.91 10.97
N ASN A 237 -7.90 5.34 9.92
CA ASN A 237 -8.48 5.53 8.59
C ASN A 237 -9.16 4.28 8.04
N ALA A 238 -10.49 4.24 8.11
CA ALA A 238 -11.29 3.09 7.73
C ALA A 238 -11.15 2.75 6.26
N GLY A 239 -11.07 3.76 5.39
CA GLY A 239 -10.84 3.58 3.96
C GLY A 239 -9.53 2.85 3.68
N LEU A 240 -8.41 3.32 4.23
CA LEU A 240 -7.10 2.70 4.00
C LEU A 240 -6.96 1.32 4.63
N LEU A 241 -7.51 1.10 5.82
CA LEU A 241 -7.61 -0.23 6.45
C LEU A 241 -8.44 -1.19 5.58
N HIS A 242 -9.58 -0.72 5.06
CA HIS A 242 -10.41 -1.46 4.12
C HIS A 242 -9.71 -1.72 2.78
N ASN A 243 -8.74 -0.91 2.38
CA ASN A 243 -7.94 -1.19 1.18
C ASN A 243 -6.78 -2.14 1.48
N ALA A 244 -6.22 -2.11 2.69
CA ALA A 244 -5.09 -2.94 3.11
C ALA A 244 -5.47 -4.41 3.30
N ARG A 245 -6.74 -4.69 3.57
CA ARG A 245 -7.29 -6.05 3.60
C ARG A 245 -7.39 -6.71 2.22
N PHE A 246 -7.57 -5.93 1.15
CA PHE A 246 -7.74 -6.50 -0.18
C PHE A 246 -6.42 -7.06 -0.70
N THR A 247 -6.47 -8.26 -1.26
CA THR A 247 -5.29 -8.99 -1.77
C THR A 247 -4.85 -8.51 -3.14
N TRP A 248 -4.66 -7.20 -3.25
CA TRP A 248 -4.20 -6.54 -4.46
C TRP A 248 -2.87 -5.80 -4.24
N PRO A 249 -2.09 -5.59 -5.31
CA PRO A 249 -0.71 -5.14 -5.17
C PRO A 249 -0.55 -3.63 -4.95
N LYS A 250 -1.63 -2.84 -4.99
CA LYS A 250 -1.55 -1.37 -5.05
C LYS A 250 -0.84 -0.75 -3.85
N LEU A 251 -1.19 -1.19 -2.63
CA LEU A 251 -0.58 -0.65 -1.40
C LEU A 251 0.85 -1.16 -1.17
N SER A 252 1.11 -2.41 -1.56
CA SER A 252 2.47 -2.97 -1.59
C SER A 252 3.38 -2.18 -2.56
N SER A 253 2.86 -1.86 -3.75
CA SER A 253 3.53 -0.98 -4.73
C SER A 253 3.75 0.42 -4.16
N ALA A 254 2.74 0.98 -3.48
CA ALA A 254 2.85 2.30 -2.86
C ALA A 254 3.94 2.35 -1.78
N TYR A 255 3.98 1.36 -0.89
CA TYR A 255 5.03 1.23 0.12
C TYR A 255 6.45 1.27 -0.49
N LEU A 256 6.69 0.40 -1.47
CA LEU A 256 7.99 0.26 -2.14
C LEU A 256 8.38 1.54 -2.88
N SER A 257 7.44 2.19 -3.57
CA SER A 257 7.71 3.46 -4.24
C SER A 257 7.95 4.62 -3.26
N LEU A 258 7.23 4.68 -2.14
CA LEU A 258 7.48 5.70 -1.10
C LEU A 258 8.87 5.55 -0.49
N LEU A 259 9.35 4.31 -0.28
CA LEU A 259 10.74 4.07 0.12
C LEU A 259 11.73 4.47 -0.97
N GLY A 260 11.42 4.20 -2.25
CA GLY A 260 12.20 4.70 -3.38
C GLY A 260 12.39 6.22 -3.34
N ILE A 261 11.31 6.96 -3.10
CA ILE A 261 11.33 8.43 -2.94
C ILE A 261 12.14 8.83 -1.70
N TYR A 262 11.89 8.19 -0.55
CA TYR A 262 12.60 8.48 0.71
C TYR A 262 14.12 8.31 0.57
N PHE A 263 14.56 7.18 0.02
CA PHE A 263 15.97 6.89 -0.15
C PHE A 263 16.61 7.70 -1.27
N TYR A 264 15.85 8.11 -2.28
CA TYR A 264 16.33 9.07 -3.29
C TYR A 264 16.66 10.43 -2.65
N PHE A 265 15.78 10.94 -1.79
CA PHE A 265 16.06 12.18 -1.05
C PHE A 265 17.25 12.01 -0.11
N SER A 266 17.32 10.89 0.61
CA SER A 266 18.44 10.58 1.52
C SER A 266 19.77 10.43 0.76
N ALA A 267 19.74 9.85 -0.43
CA ALA A 267 20.89 9.76 -1.32
C ALA A 267 21.38 11.14 -1.76
N ARG A 268 20.45 12.05 -2.09
CA ARG A 268 20.76 13.41 -2.52
C ARG A 268 21.46 14.20 -1.41
N ASP A 269 20.94 14.12 -0.18
CA ASP A 269 21.57 14.77 0.98
C ASP A 269 22.95 14.19 1.26
N ALA A 270 23.08 12.86 1.23
CA ALA A 270 24.35 12.19 1.47
C ALA A 270 25.40 12.50 0.40
N TYR A 271 24.99 12.75 -0.84
CA TYR A 271 25.91 13.12 -1.93
C TYR A 271 26.47 14.53 -1.74
N GLY A 272 25.72 15.44 -1.09
CA GLY A 272 26.22 16.77 -0.74
C GLY A 272 27.25 16.77 0.40
N ASN A 273 27.17 15.79 1.31
CA ASN A 273 27.93 15.78 2.57
C ASN A 273 29.05 14.74 2.67
N THR A 274 29.19 13.83 1.70
CA THR A 274 30.18 12.72 1.76
C THR A 274 30.89 12.53 0.42
N ASN A 275 31.94 11.70 0.36
CA ASN A 275 32.71 11.33 -0.85
C ASN A 275 31.89 10.59 -1.95
N GLY A 276 30.59 10.88 -2.10
CA GLY A 276 29.67 10.31 -3.09
C GLY A 276 29.25 8.87 -2.84
N LYS A 277 30.10 8.03 -2.24
CA LYS A 277 29.87 6.57 -2.08
C LYS A 277 28.57 6.23 -1.35
N THR A 278 28.26 6.93 -0.26
CA THR A 278 27.00 6.71 0.48
C THR A 278 25.80 7.15 -0.33
N GLY A 279 25.87 8.31 -1.00
CA GLY A 279 24.81 8.76 -1.89
C GLY A 279 24.56 7.79 -3.05
N THR A 280 25.62 7.23 -3.66
CA THR A 280 25.51 6.19 -4.70
C THR A 280 24.80 4.95 -4.16
N LEU A 281 25.16 4.47 -2.97
CA LEU A 281 24.56 3.27 -2.38
C LEU A 281 23.08 3.46 -2.03
N LEU A 282 22.73 4.60 -1.44
CA LEU A 282 21.34 4.96 -1.16
C LEU A 282 20.55 5.18 -2.46
N GLY A 283 21.20 5.72 -3.50
CA GLY A 283 20.62 5.87 -4.83
C GLY A 283 20.30 4.51 -5.47
N LEU A 284 21.22 3.54 -5.36
CA LEU A 284 20.98 2.16 -5.78
C LEU A 284 19.80 1.55 -5.03
N LEU A 285 19.76 1.71 -3.71
CA LEU A 285 18.66 1.21 -2.86
C LEU A 285 17.32 1.84 -3.25
N ALA A 286 17.30 3.15 -3.49
CA ALA A 286 16.14 3.89 -3.97
C ALA A 286 15.63 3.34 -5.31
N GLY A 287 16.56 3.05 -6.24
CA GLY A 287 16.27 2.43 -7.52
C GLY A 287 15.66 1.04 -7.37
N CYS A 288 16.26 0.20 -6.54
CA CYS A 288 15.75 -1.15 -6.26
C CYS A 288 14.33 -1.10 -5.67
N PHE A 289 14.05 -0.19 -4.73
CA PHE A 289 12.70 -0.05 -4.16
C PHE A 289 11.69 0.52 -5.15
N ALA A 290 12.05 1.54 -5.93
CA ALA A 290 11.19 2.08 -6.98
C ALA A 290 10.88 1.01 -8.07
N GLY A 291 11.90 0.25 -8.48
CA GLY A 291 11.76 -0.88 -9.40
C GLY A 291 10.90 -2.00 -8.82
N SER A 292 11.07 -2.32 -7.53
CA SER A 292 10.22 -3.30 -6.84
C SER A 292 8.78 -2.83 -6.74
N GLY A 293 8.55 -1.54 -6.48
CA GLY A 293 7.22 -0.94 -6.45
C GLY A 293 6.53 -1.02 -7.81
N TYR A 294 7.28 -0.79 -8.90
CA TYR A 294 6.80 -1.06 -10.25
C TYR A 294 6.49 -2.55 -10.44
N MET A 295 7.42 -3.45 -10.09
CA MET A 295 7.22 -4.89 -10.23
C MET A 295 6.06 -5.44 -9.40
N ALA A 296 5.69 -4.80 -8.29
CA ALA A 296 4.48 -5.12 -7.56
C ALA A 296 3.23 -4.70 -8.35
N HIS A 297 3.20 -3.47 -8.88
CA HIS A 297 2.11 -3.00 -9.72
C HIS A 297 2.55 -1.85 -10.64
N GLN A 298 1.96 -1.79 -11.84
CA GLN A 298 2.27 -0.77 -12.87
C GLN A 298 2.09 0.66 -12.38
N ILE A 299 1.25 0.86 -11.35
CA ILE A 299 1.05 2.17 -10.70
C ILE A 299 2.29 2.69 -9.97
N GLY A 300 3.31 1.87 -9.73
CA GLY A 300 4.62 2.33 -9.24
C GLY A 300 5.45 3.05 -10.32
N GLY A 301 5.08 2.91 -11.60
CA GLY A 301 5.78 3.52 -12.73
C GLY A 301 5.87 5.05 -12.65
N PRO A 302 4.78 5.76 -12.33
CA PRO A 302 4.81 7.20 -12.09
C PRO A 302 5.80 7.67 -11.00
N ALA A 303 5.97 6.95 -9.89
CA ALA A 303 7.02 7.29 -8.93
C ALA A 303 8.42 7.01 -9.48
N LEU A 304 8.61 5.84 -10.10
CA LEU A 304 9.86 5.46 -10.73
C LEU A 304 10.33 6.53 -11.73
N GLY A 305 9.43 6.93 -12.64
CA GLY A 305 9.66 7.93 -13.68
C GLY A 305 9.73 9.35 -13.14
N GLY A 306 8.89 9.72 -12.17
CA GLY A 306 8.90 11.07 -11.57
C GLY A 306 10.20 11.38 -10.83
N VAL A 307 10.73 10.42 -10.07
CA VAL A 307 12.04 10.53 -9.42
C VAL A 307 13.16 10.60 -10.47
N PHE A 308 13.10 9.78 -11.52
CA PHE A 308 14.08 9.83 -12.62
C PHE A 308 14.10 11.20 -13.31
N LEU A 309 12.93 11.72 -13.70
CA LEU A 309 12.80 13.02 -14.37
C LEU A 309 13.25 14.17 -13.47
N HIS A 310 12.85 14.17 -12.20
CA HIS A 310 13.33 15.14 -11.21
C HIS A 310 14.86 15.05 -11.08
N GLY A 311 15.41 13.84 -11.05
CA GLY A 311 16.83 13.56 -11.11
C GLY A 311 17.52 14.22 -12.30
N CYS A 312 17.11 13.89 -13.51
CA CYS A 312 17.69 14.44 -14.73
C CYS A 312 17.63 15.98 -14.74
N ALA A 313 16.50 16.57 -14.34
CA ALA A 313 16.31 18.01 -14.31
C ALA A 313 17.17 18.70 -13.24
N SER A 314 17.24 18.15 -12.02
CA SER A 314 18.01 18.72 -10.91
C SER A 314 19.52 18.53 -11.06
N GLN A 315 19.96 17.49 -11.78
CA GLN A 315 21.37 17.11 -11.87
C GLN A 315 22.11 17.66 -13.07
N TRP A 316 21.42 18.15 -14.10
CA TRP A 316 22.05 18.90 -15.20
C TRP A 316 22.95 20.04 -14.68
N TRP A 317 22.66 20.53 -13.48
CA TRP A 317 23.30 21.70 -12.88
C TRP A 317 24.31 21.40 -11.76
N GLN A 318 24.46 20.16 -11.28
CA GLN A 318 25.19 19.89 -10.01
C GLN A 318 26.12 18.66 -9.98
N ASP A 319 26.52 18.08 -11.13
CA ASP A 319 27.45 16.94 -11.23
C ASP A 319 27.09 15.69 -10.38
N ARG A 320 25.78 15.47 -10.18
CA ARG A 320 25.26 14.34 -9.39
C ARG A 320 24.93 13.10 -10.23
N ARG A 321 25.41 13.02 -11.48
CA ARG A 321 25.09 11.96 -12.47
C ARG A 321 25.24 10.54 -11.93
N ARG A 322 26.21 10.32 -11.04
CA ARG A 322 26.44 9.01 -10.39
C ARG A 322 25.25 8.56 -9.53
N LEU A 323 24.54 9.47 -8.89
CA LEU A 323 23.35 9.15 -8.10
C LEU A 323 22.23 8.64 -9.01
N ILE A 324 21.95 9.33 -10.13
CA ILE A 324 20.92 8.87 -11.06
C ILE A 324 21.34 7.62 -11.80
N GLY A 325 22.62 7.50 -12.17
CA GLY A 325 23.17 6.25 -12.69
C GLY A 325 22.93 5.08 -11.72
N ALA A 326 23.18 5.27 -10.42
CA ALA A 326 22.93 4.25 -9.41
C ALA A 326 21.43 3.94 -9.24
N TYR A 327 20.58 4.96 -9.25
CA TYR A 327 19.13 4.78 -9.20
C TYR A 327 18.60 3.98 -10.40
N VAL A 328 19.01 4.34 -11.61
CA VAL A 328 18.63 3.63 -12.84
C VAL A 328 19.15 2.20 -12.80
N LEU A 329 20.41 1.99 -12.40
CA LEU A 329 20.99 0.66 -12.26
C LEU A 329 20.17 -0.19 -11.27
N GLY A 330 19.83 0.36 -10.10
CA GLY A 330 19.03 -0.35 -9.09
C GLY A 330 17.65 -0.75 -9.62
N ALA A 331 16.98 0.15 -10.34
CA ALA A 331 15.69 -0.16 -10.95
C ALA A 331 15.80 -1.25 -12.03
N LEU A 332 16.81 -1.16 -12.91
CA LEU A 332 17.02 -2.14 -13.97
C LEU A 332 17.36 -3.53 -13.43
N LEU A 333 18.16 -3.62 -12.36
CA LEU A 333 18.46 -4.90 -11.71
C LEU A 333 17.21 -5.66 -11.25
N ILE A 334 16.15 -4.94 -10.88
CA ILE A 334 14.89 -5.54 -10.44
C ILE A 334 13.93 -5.82 -11.61
N ILE A 335 13.85 -4.90 -12.57
CA ILE A 335 12.86 -4.95 -13.66
C ILE A 335 13.30 -5.87 -14.79
N THR A 336 14.57 -5.81 -15.19
CA THR A 336 15.07 -6.48 -16.40
C THR A 336 14.91 -8.00 -16.39
N PRO A 337 15.17 -8.75 -15.30
CA PRO A 337 15.06 -10.21 -15.32
C PRO A 337 13.68 -10.71 -15.74
N TRP A 338 12.61 -10.10 -15.20
CA TRP A 338 11.26 -10.50 -15.55
C TRP A 338 10.89 -10.08 -16.97
N TYR A 339 11.23 -8.86 -17.40
CA TYR A 339 10.94 -8.44 -18.77
C TYR A 339 11.69 -9.28 -19.80
N ALA A 340 12.94 -9.64 -19.54
CA ALA A 340 13.70 -10.52 -20.43
C ALA A 340 13.01 -11.87 -20.60
N TRP A 341 12.64 -12.53 -19.49
CA TRP A 341 11.90 -13.79 -19.51
C TRP A 341 10.50 -13.67 -20.12
N SER A 342 9.76 -12.63 -19.76
CA SER A 342 8.39 -12.44 -20.25
C SER A 342 8.38 -12.15 -21.76
N ILE A 343 9.30 -11.32 -22.25
CA ILE A 343 9.43 -11.04 -23.69
C ILE A 343 9.84 -12.31 -24.44
N SER A 344 10.77 -13.11 -23.91
CA SER A 344 11.19 -14.35 -24.57
C SER A 344 10.09 -15.41 -24.60
N THR A 345 9.21 -15.42 -23.59
CA THR A 345 8.16 -16.44 -23.43
C THR A 345 6.85 -16.07 -24.13
N TYR A 346 6.42 -14.82 -23.98
CA TYR A 346 5.11 -14.34 -24.45
C TYR A 346 5.20 -13.37 -25.63
N GLY A 347 6.40 -12.89 -25.96
CA GLY A 347 6.62 -11.82 -26.93
C GLY A 347 6.47 -10.42 -26.33
N ALA A 348 7.07 -9.43 -27.00
CA ALA A 348 7.08 -8.04 -26.54
C ALA A 348 5.68 -7.42 -26.44
N GLN A 349 4.81 -7.76 -27.40
CA GLN A 349 3.44 -7.22 -27.43
C GLN A 349 2.60 -7.72 -26.26
N ALA A 350 2.65 -9.01 -25.93
CA ALA A 350 1.92 -9.56 -24.79
C ALA A 350 2.48 -9.08 -23.43
N THR A 351 3.79 -8.81 -23.38
CA THR A 351 4.47 -8.35 -22.16
C THR A 351 4.22 -6.87 -21.85
N THR A 352 4.22 -6.03 -22.89
CA THR A 352 4.04 -4.58 -22.73
C THR A 352 2.60 -4.12 -22.94
N GLY A 353 1.77 -4.99 -23.53
CA GLY A 353 0.34 -4.77 -23.67
C GLY A 353 -0.34 -4.75 -22.31
N GLY A 354 -0.76 -3.57 -21.88
CA GLY A 354 -1.60 -3.45 -20.69
C GLY A 354 -2.89 -4.26 -20.84
N PRO A 355 -3.62 -4.50 -19.74
CA PRO A 355 -4.95 -5.14 -19.75
C PRO A 355 -5.89 -4.58 -20.83
N SER A 356 -5.67 -3.31 -21.19
CA SER A 356 -6.42 -2.57 -22.18
C SER A 356 -6.24 -2.98 -23.63
N GLN A 357 -5.07 -3.50 -24.02
CA GLN A 357 -4.87 -3.97 -25.40
C GLN A 357 -5.57 -5.31 -25.65
N VAL A 358 -5.56 -6.20 -24.66
CA VAL A 358 -6.27 -7.49 -24.71
C VAL A 358 -7.78 -7.27 -24.74
N LEU A 359 -8.31 -6.36 -23.91
CA LEU A 359 -9.73 -6.00 -23.92
C LEU A 359 -10.17 -5.25 -25.18
N LYS A 360 -9.32 -4.39 -25.78
CA LYS A 360 -9.63 -3.67 -27.03
C LYS A 360 -9.81 -4.59 -28.23
N GLN A 361 -9.27 -5.81 -28.19
CA GLN A 361 -9.55 -6.81 -29.22
C GLN A 361 -10.98 -7.36 -29.10
N ASN A 362 -11.57 -7.31 -27.90
CA ASN A 362 -12.87 -7.91 -27.58
C ASN A 362 -13.99 -6.91 -27.20
N THR A 363 -13.73 -5.60 -27.17
CA THR A 363 -14.74 -4.57 -26.82
C THR A 363 -15.29 -3.85 -28.05
N SER A 364 -16.61 -3.60 -28.06
CA SER A 364 -17.32 -2.91 -29.14
C SER A 364 -16.75 -1.50 -29.39
N PRO A 365 -16.84 -0.96 -30.62
CA PRO A 365 -16.36 0.39 -30.97
C PRO A 365 -16.94 1.50 -30.07
N GLU A 366 -18.16 1.32 -29.55
CA GLU A 366 -18.89 2.30 -28.73
C GLU A 366 -18.20 2.62 -27.40
N LEU A 367 -17.58 1.63 -26.74
CA LEU A 367 -16.80 1.83 -25.50
C LEU A 367 -15.47 2.57 -25.74
N ARG A 368 -15.07 2.76 -27.00
CA ARG A 368 -13.87 3.53 -27.37
C ARG A 368 -14.20 5.01 -27.64
N SER A 369 -15.47 5.39 -27.61
CA SER A 369 -15.91 6.75 -27.91
C SER A 369 -15.31 7.77 -26.93
N VAL A 370 -15.06 8.98 -27.43
CA VAL A 370 -14.62 10.12 -26.61
C VAL A 370 -15.63 10.41 -25.49
N GLU A 371 -16.91 10.15 -25.74
CA GLU A 371 -18.00 10.31 -24.78
C GLU A 371 -17.88 9.38 -23.57
N ALA A 372 -17.54 8.10 -23.77
CA ALA A 372 -17.32 7.17 -22.66
C ALA A 372 -16.16 7.64 -21.77
N LYS A 373 -15.06 8.13 -22.37
CA LYS A 373 -13.93 8.70 -21.61
C LYS A 373 -14.33 9.97 -20.86
N LEU A 374 -15.08 10.87 -21.50
CA LEU A 374 -15.58 12.09 -20.88
C LEU A 374 -16.58 11.78 -19.75
N ALA A 375 -17.42 10.76 -19.89
CA ALA A 375 -18.32 10.30 -18.84
C ALA A 375 -17.54 9.75 -17.64
N THR A 376 -16.47 8.96 -17.86
CA THR A 376 -15.59 8.49 -16.79
C THR A 376 -14.86 9.64 -16.09
N ILE A 377 -14.37 10.63 -16.84
CA ILE A 377 -13.76 11.85 -16.28
C ILE A 377 -14.78 12.60 -15.42
N LYS A 378 -16.00 12.82 -15.93
CA LYS A 378 -17.09 13.45 -15.16
C LYS A 378 -17.42 12.65 -13.89
N ALA A 379 -17.53 11.33 -13.98
CA ALA A 379 -17.78 10.43 -12.84
C ALA A 379 -16.67 10.46 -11.78
N SER A 380 -15.45 10.85 -12.17
CA SER A 380 -14.30 10.99 -11.27
C SER A 380 -14.32 12.25 -10.42
N PHE A 381 -14.89 13.34 -10.95
CA PHE A 381 -15.05 14.61 -10.24
C PHE A 381 -16.40 14.73 -9.53
N TRP A 382 -17.41 14.05 -10.06
CA TRP A 382 -18.76 14.02 -9.52
C TRP A 382 -19.23 12.57 -9.47
N PRO A 383 -19.35 11.93 -8.29
CA PRO A 383 -19.84 10.56 -8.22
C PRO A 383 -21.16 10.50 -8.99
N HIS A 384 -21.23 9.64 -10.01
CA HIS A 384 -22.45 9.42 -10.77
C HIS A 384 -23.45 8.72 -9.86
N SER A 385 -24.13 9.52 -9.03
CA SER A 385 -25.08 9.08 -8.02
C SER A 385 -26.41 8.62 -8.62
N THR A 386 -26.45 8.30 -9.90
CA THR A 386 -27.69 7.97 -10.60
C THR A 386 -27.62 6.62 -11.32
N SER A 387 -26.57 6.30 -12.08
CA SER A 387 -26.57 5.06 -12.88
C SER A 387 -26.21 3.78 -12.10
N THR A 388 -25.25 3.83 -11.17
CA THR A 388 -24.93 2.68 -10.27
C THR A 388 -25.98 2.54 -9.18
N LEU A 389 -26.42 3.66 -8.61
CA LEU A 389 -27.48 3.71 -7.61
C LEU A 389 -28.82 3.18 -8.17
N ASN A 390 -29.09 3.31 -9.48
CA ASN A 390 -30.25 2.68 -10.11
C ASN A 390 -30.25 1.14 -10.04
N ARG A 391 -29.08 0.47 -9.97
CA ARG A 391 -29.02 -1.00 -9.78
C ARG A 391 -29.38 -1.43 -8.36
N TRP A 392 -29.22 -0.52 -7.41
CA TRP A 392 -29.51 -0.73 -5.99
C TRP A 392 -30.82 -0.06 -5.57
N ARG A 393 -31.65 0.36 -6.53
CA ARG A 393 -33.01 0.81 -6.21
C ARG A 393 -33.79 -0.37 -5.67
N GLY A 394 -34.39 -0.18 -4.51
CA GLY A 394 -35.45 -1.06 -4.05
C GLY A 394 -36.60 -1.08 -5.06
N SER A 395 -37.54 -1.99 -4.86
CA SER A 395 -38.78 -2.03 -5.65
C SER A 395 -39.57 -0.72 -5.63
N ASP A 396 -39.33 0.13 -4.63
CA ASP A 396 -39.90 1.47 -4.47
C ASP A 396 -39.15 2.57 -5.28
N GLY A 397 -38.10 2.20 -6.00
CA GLY A 397 -37.26 3.14 -6.74
C GLY A 397 -36.37 4.01 -5.86
N SER A 398 -36.36 3.82 -4.54
CA SER A 398 -35.47 4.51 -3.63
C SER A 398 -34.15 3.76 -3.55
N VAL A 399 -33.06 4.50 -3.44
CA VAL A 399 -31.76 3.87 -3.18
C VAL A 399 -31.48 4.07 -1.72
N PRO A 400 -31.26 2.99 -0.95
CA PRO A 400 -31.05 3.10 0.48
C PRO A 400 -29.98 4.14 0.73
N TRP A 401 -30.30 5.15 1.56
CA TRP A 401 -29.36 6.23 1.90
C TRP A 401 -28.01 5.68 2.39
N LYS A 402 -28.02 4.45 2.91
CA LYS A 402 -26.87 3.64 3.32
C LYS A 402 -25.90 3.33 2.18
N VAL A 403 -26.40 2.96 1.00
CA VAL A 403 -25.57 2.73 -0.20
C VAL A 403 -24.97 4.06 -0.68
N LYS A 404 -25.76 5.14 -0.64
CA LYS A 404 -25.26 6.49 -0.96
C LYS A 404 -24.15 6.94 0.00
N PHE A 405 -24.33 6.67 1.29
CA PHE A 405 -23.35 7.00 2.33
C PHE A 405 -22.07 6.17 2.18
N ALA A 406 -22.20 4.85 1.95
CA ALA A 406 -21.06 3.97 1.68
C ALA A 406 -20.31 4.38 0.40
N GLU A 407 -20.99 4.68 -0.71
CA GLU A 407 -20.35 5.18 -1.94
C GLU A 407 -19.66 6.53 -1.72
N TRP A 408 -20.27 7.45 -0.97
CA TRP A 408 -19.67 8.75 -0.66
C TRP A 408 -18.44 8.63 0.24
N HIS A 409 -18.46 7.71 1.19
CA HIS A 409 -17.36 7.44 2.11
C HIS A 409 -16.25 6.59 1.47
N MET A 410 -16.60 5.64 0.62
CA MET A 410 -15.67 4.85 -0.19
C MET A 410 -15.09 5.65 -1.37
N ASN A 411 -15.63 6.83 -1.66
CA ASN A 411 -15.03 7.71 -2.65
C ASN A 411 -13.63 8.09 -2.18
N GLY A 412 -12.60 7.63 -2.89
CA GLY A 412 -11.22 7.59 -2.42
C GLY A 412 -10.59 8.94 -2.05
N ILE A 413 -11.19 10.08 -2.39
CA ILE A 413 -10.75 11.37 -1.84
C ILE A 413 -11.31 11.58 -0.43
N THR A 414 -12.62 11.42 -0.22
CA THR A 414 -13.28 11.55 1.10
C THR A 414 -13.02 10.39 2.06
N GLY A 415 -12.78 9.20 1.54
CA GLY A 415 -12.42 8.01 2.34
C GLY A 415 -10.95 7.98 2.74
N ALA A 416 -10.03 8.35 1.84
CA ALA A 416 -8.61 8.34 2.16
C ALA A 416 -8.15 9.64 2.87
N LEU A 417 -8.76 10.77 2.54
CA LEU A 417 -8.73 11.97 3.38
C LEU A 417 -10.10 12.02 4.04
N THR A 418 -10.28 11.26 5.14
CA THR A 418 -11.49 11.24 5.98
C THR A 418 -12.20 12.59 5.93
N ILE A 419 -13.53 12.63 5.85
CA ILE A 419 -14.32 13.87 5.69
C ILE A 419 -13.78 15.05 6.54
N PRO A 420 -13.40 14.88 7.83
CA PRO A 420 -12.80 15.94 8.63
C PRO A 420 -11.49 16.52 8.06
N LEU A 421 -10.61 15.67 7.51
CA LEU A 421 -9.33 16.06 6.91
C LEU A 421 -9.52 16.79 5.58
N THR A 422 -10.49 16.35 4.78
CA THR A 422 -10.89 17.05 3.54
C THR A 422 -11.46 18.43 3.85
N LEU A 423 -12.40 18.51 4.82
CA LEU A 423 -12.95 19.79 5.27
C LEU A 423 -11.87 20.70 5.83
N PHE A 424 -10.94 20.15 6.63
CA PHE A 424 -9.81 20.90 7.13
C PHE A 424 -8.92 21.44 6.01
N LEU A 425 -8.59 20.65 4.98
CA LEU A 425 -7.82 21.10 3.81
C LEU A 425 -8.55 22.19 3.02
N VAL A 426 -9.87 22.08 2.86
CA VAL A 426 -10.69 23.08 2.17
C VAL A 426 -10.73 24.38 2.99
N ILE A 427 -11.00 24.29 4.29
CA ILE A 427 -11.03 25.46 5.20
C ILE A 427 -9.65 26.09 5.33
N ALA A 428 -8.59 25.29 5.49
CA ALA A 428 -7.22 25.77 5.54
C ALA A 428 -6.78 26.35 4.19
N GLY A 429 -7.18 25.76 3.07
CA GLY A 429 -6.93 26.26 1.72
C GLY A 429 -7.64 27.59 1.44
N ILE A 430 -8.89 27.74 1.87
CA ILE A 430 -9.65 29.00 1.81
C ILE A 430 -9.07 30.04 2.78
N GLY A 431 -8.66 29.61 3.97
CA GLY A 431 -7.94 30.45 4.94
C GLY A 431 -6.57 30.89 4.41
N TRP A 432 -5.90 30.04 3.62
CA TRP A 432 -4.62 30.33 2.97
C TRP A 432 -4.74 31.27 1.77
N SER A 433 -5.79 31.12 0.96
CA SER A 433 -6.11 32.13 -0.07
C SER A 433 -6.51 33.45 0.58
N GLY A 434 -7.16 33.40 1.76
CA GLY A 434 -7.38 34.56 2.63
C GLY A 434 -6.09 35.14 3.23
N SER A 435 -5.07 34.33 3.53
CA SER A 435 -3.75 34.78 4.00
C SER A 435 -2.93 35.48 2.91
N TRP A 436 -3.30 35.36 1.62
CA TRP A 436 -2.83 36.27 0.58
C TRP A 436 -3.22 37.72 0.89
N TYR A 437 -4.34 37.93 1.57
CA TYR A 437 -4.75 39.23 2.12
C TYR A 437 -3.86 39.68 3.29
N GLY A 438 -3.30 38.74 4.06
CA GLY A 438 -2.32 39.01 5.12
C GLY A 438 -1.02 39.67 4.62
N ARG A 439 -0.64 39.45 3.35
CA ARG A 439 0.47 40.18 2.72
C ARG A 439 0.26 41.68 2.63
N ARG A 440 -0.98 42.19 2.70
CA ARG A 440 -1.26 43.64 2.79
C ARG A 440 -1.13 44.20 4.20
N THR A 441 -1.10 43.37 5.24
CA THR A 441 -1.16 43.81 6.64
C THR A 441 0.19 43.81 7.37
N GLY A 442 1.29 43.42 6.70
CA GLY A 442 2.64 43.46 7.29
C GLY A 442 2.91 42.43 8.40
N ALA A 443 1.97 41.52 8.69
CA ALA A 443 2.22 40.39 9.57
C ALA A 443 3.23 39.43 8.90
N GLY A 444 4.31 39.13 9.61
CA GLY A 444 5.49 38.42 9.13
C GLY A 444 5.17 37.24 8.20
N THR A 445 5.94 37.13 7.12
CA THR A 445 5.80 36.06 6.15
C THR A 445 5.85 34.72 6.88
N TRP A 446 4.70 34.05 6.91
CA TRP A 446 4.59 32.64 7.24
C TRP A 446 5.43 31.87 6.19
N LYS A 447 6.74 31.76 6.40
CA LYS A 447 7.63 30.84 5.69
C LYS A 447 7.27 29.41 6.10
N ILE A 448 6.06 28.99 5.74
CA ILE A 448 5.50 27.68 6.09
C ILE A 448 6.24 26.58 5.33
N LEU A 449 6.88 26.88 4.19
CA LEU A 449 7.69 25.90 3.48
C LEU A 449 9.18 26.23 3.69
N PRO A 450 10.00 25.31 4.23
CA PRO A 450 11.45 25.44 4.27
C PRO A 450 11.98 25.80 2.88
N GLN A 451 13.08 26.55 2.77
CA GLN A 451 13.68 26.92 1.48
C GLN A 451 14.00 25.67 0.61
N ASP A 452 14.25 24.54 1.27
CA ASP A 452 14.59 23.23 0.67
C ASP A 452 13.37 22.47 0.12
N TRP A 453 12.14 22.89 0.47
CA TRP A 453 10.91 22.30 -0.07
C TRP A 453 10.74 22.55 -1.56
N THR A 454 11.50 23.46 -2.16
CA THR A 454 11.40 23.73 -3.59
C THR A 454 11.80 22.51 -4.42
N SER A 455 12.88 21.78 -4.06
CA SER A 455 13.28 20.57 -4.80
C SER A 455 12.46 19.34 -4.42
N ASP A 456 12.29 19.04 -3.13
CA ASP A 456 11.51 17.88 -2.69
C ASP A 456 10.03 18.02 -3.07
N GLY A 457 9.45 19.20 -2.88
CA GLY A 457 8.10 19.52 -3.33
C GLY A 457 7.95 19.40 -4.84
N THR A 458 8.94 19.82 -5.64
CA THR A 458 8.91 19.62 -7.10
C THR A 458 8.95 18.13 -7.47
N CYS A 459 9.79 17.33 -6.80
CA CYS A 459 9.81 15.89 -7.01
C CYS A 459 8.45 15.24 -6.68
N LEU A 460 7.88 15.58 -5.53
CA LEU A 460 6.57 15.07 -5.10
C LEU A 460 5.44 15.54 -6.03
N ALA A 461 5.50 16.77 -6.53
CA ALA A 461 4.54 17.29 -7.49
C ALA A 461 4.65 16.58 -8.85
N LEU A 462 5.86 16.30 -9.32
CA LEU A 462 6.10 15.50 -10.53
C LEU A 462 5.56 14.08 -10.37
N VAL A 463 5.90 13.41 -9.26
CA VAL A 463 5.39 12.08 -8.94
C VAL A 463 3.85 12.09 -8.85
N GLY A 464 3.27 13.03 -8.10
CA GLY A 464 1.82 13.16 -7.94
C GLY A 464 1.12 13.46 -9.27
N GLY A 465 1.65 14.37 -10.09
CA GLY A 465 1.12 14.70 -11.40
C GLY A 465 1.15 13.52 -12.37
N LEU A 466 2.26 12.77 -12.42
CA LEU A 466 2.36 11.56 -13.22
C LEU A 466 1.39 10.46 -12.74
N HIS A 467 1.16 10.36 -11.43
CA HIS A 467 0.17 9.42 -10.90
C HIS A 467 -1.25 9.78 -11.31
N VAL A 468 -1.60 11.06 -11.25
CA VAL A 468 -2.89 11.54 -11.72
C VAL A 468 -3.05 11.18 -13.19
N VAL A 469 -2.08 11.54 -14.04
CA VAL A 469 -2.10 11.19 -15.47
C VAL A 469 -2.22 9.67 -15.69
N ALA A 470 -1.45 8.86 -14.97
CA ALA A 470 -1.52 7.40 -15.07
C ALA A 470 -2.86 6.83 -14.62
N ALA A 471 -3.45 7.37 -13.55
CA ALA A 471 -4.77 6.98 -13.08
C ALA A 471 -5.85 7.32 -14.12
N PHE A 472 -5.75 8.49 -14.77
CA PHE A 472 -6.60 8.86 -15.91
C PHE A 472 -6.40 7.90 -17.09
N THR A 473 -5.17 7.61 -17.52
CA THR A 473 -4.93 6.80 -18.73
C THR A 473 -5.23 5.32 -18.53
N LEU A 474 -4.95 4.75 -17.35
CA LEU A 474 -5.17 3.34 -17.05
C LEU A 474 -6.65 3.03 -16.80
N HIS A 475 -7.42 3.95 -16.19
CA HIS A 475 -8.79 3.65 -15.74
C HIS A 475 -9.91 4.37 -16.48
N ALA A 476 -9.64 5.44 -17.25
CA ALA A 476 -10.69 6.18 -17.98
C ALA A 476 -11.51 5.33 -18.98
N VAL A 477 -11.02 4.13 -19.32
CA VAL A 477 -11.62 3.25 -20.34
C VAL A 477 -12.49 2.13 -19.74
N TYR A 478 -12.39 1.81 -18.45
CA TYR A 478 -12.88 0.52 -17.92
C TYR A 478 -14.04 0.58 -16.94
N TYR A 479 -14.21 1.66 -16.19
CA TYR A 479 -15.15 1.67 -15.07
C TYR A 479 -16.04 2.91 -15.06
N SER A 480 -17.36 2.67 -15.05
CA SER A 480 -18.38 3.71 -14.83
C SER A 480 -18.29 4.34 -13.44
N SER A 481 -17.58 3.72 -12.50
CA SER A 481 -17.31 4.22 -11.14
C SER A 481 -16.19 5.28 -11.09
N GLY A 482 -15.62 5.69 -12.23
CA GLY A 482 -14.63 6.77 -12.31
C GLY A 482 -13.23 6.38 -11.81
N ILE A 483 -12.32 7.36 -11.82
CA ILE A 483 -10.93 7.26 -11.33
C ILE A 483 -10.90 7.05 -9.83
N VAL A 484 -12.01 7.22 -9.14
CA VAL A 484 -12.15 6.97 -7.69
C VAL A 484 -11.69 5.56 -7.30
N HIS A 485 -11.84 4.57 -8.18
CA HIS A 485 -11.29 3.24 -7.94
C HIS A 485 -9.75 3.17 -8.05
N SER A 486 -9.16 4.08 -8.83
CA SER A 486 -7.72 4.24 -9.00
C SER A 486 -7.11 5.34 -8.15
N THR A 487 -7.90 6.12 -7.41
CA THR A 487 -7.36 7.16 -6.51
C THR A 487 -6.63 6.58 -5.31
N MET A 488 -6.70 5.26 -5.04
CA MET A 488 -5.87 4.55 -4.05
C MET A 488 -4.41 4.38 -4.53
N THR A 489 -3.84 5.48 -5.03
CA THR A 489 -2.48 5.61 -5.55
C THR A 489 -1.59 6.29 -4.53
N GLN A 490 -0.30 6.25 -4.80
CA GLN A 490 0.70 7.01 -4.06
C GLN A 490 0.35 8.50 -4.00
N ALA A 491 -0.35 9.06 -5.00
CA ALA A 491 -0.83 10.45 -4.97
C ALA A 491 -1.75 10.73 -3.78
N VAL A 492 -2.64 9.81 -3.40
CA VAL A 492 -3.48 9.97 -2.21
C VAL A 492 -2.65 9.90 -0.93
N LEU A 493 -1.64 9.03 -0.85
CA LEU A 493 -0.72 9.02 0.28
C LEU A 493 0.11 10.30 0.37
N LEU A 494 0.49 10.90 -0.77
CA LEU A 494 1.17 12.19 -0.82
C LEU A 494 0.25 13.35 -0.41
N LEU A 495 -1.01 13.34 -0.83
CA LEU A 495 -2.02 14.29 -0.36
C LEU A 495 -2.31 14.13 1.14
N PHE A 496 -2.34 12.89 1.62
CA PHE A 496 -2.44 12.58 3.04
C PHE A 496 -1.24 13.14 3.81
N LEU A 497 -0.02 12.96 3.31
CA LEU A 497 1.18 13.55 3.91
C LEU A 497 1.12 15.08 3.93
N LEU A 498 0.66 15.71 2.85
CA LEU A 498 0.45 17.15 2.81
C LEU A 498 -0.54 17.58 3.91
N ALA A 499 -1.66 16.88 4.04
CA ALA A 499 -2.67 17.13 5.06
C ALA A 499 -2.09 16.96 6.47
N VAL A 500 -1.33 15.89 6.72
CA VAL A 500 -0.61 15.67 7.98
C VAL A 500 0.38 16.81 8.26
N GLY A 501 1.09 17.32 7.26
CA GLY A 501 2.04 18.41 7.43
C GLY A 501 1.38 19.71 7.87
N ILE A 502 0.21 20.01 7.32
CA ILE A 502 -0.63 21.15 7.73
C ILE A 502 -1.13 20.91 9.15
N PHE A 503 -1.59 19.70 9.41
CA PHE A 503 -2.20 19.32 10.66
C PHE A 503 -1.22 19.28 11.84
N ALA A 504 0.01 18.82 11.61
CA ALA A 504 1.09 18.80 12.59
C ALA A 504 1.53 20.21 13.03
N ARG A 505 1.14 21.24 12.27
CA ARG A 505 1.39 22.65 12.55
C ARG A 505 0.15 23.37 13.09
N ALA A 506 -1.00 22.70 13.15
CA ALA A 506 -2.20 23.24 13.77
C ALA A 506 -2.00 23.41 15.28
N THR A 507 -2.84 24.26 15.89
CA THR A 507 -2.88 24.35 17.36
C THR A 507 -3.29 23.00 17.96
N ARG A 508 -2.85 22.71 19.19
CA ARG A 508 -3.17 21.42 19.85
C ARG A 508 -4.66 21.14 19.90
N LEU A 509 -5.48 22.17 20.12
CA LEU A 509 -6.94 22.01 20.17
C LEU A 509 -7.50 21.58 18.81
N VAL A 510 -7.08 22.23 17.72
CA VAL A 510 -7.50 21.85 16.35
C VAL A 510 -7.00 20.44 16.03
N ALA A 511 -5.75 20.13 16.38
CA ALA A 511 -5.18 18.81 16.20
C ALA A 511 -5.95 17.72 16.96
N LEU A 512 -6.33 17.99 18.21
CA LEU A 512 -7.10 17.07 19.01
C LEU A 512 -8.53 16.90 18.45
N LEU A 513 -9.20 17.99 18.10
CA LEU A 513 -10.58 17.94 17.60
C LEU A 513 -10.69 17.16 16.29
N VAL A 514 -9.84 17.44 15.30
CA VAL A 514 -9.85 16.70 14.04
C VAL A 514 -9.44 15.25 14.26
N PHE A 515 -8.49 14.95 15.15
CA PHE A 515 -8.16 13.57 15.49
C PHE A 515 -9.34 12.83 16.10
N LEU A 516 -10.04 13.43 17.07
CA LEU A 516 -11.24 12.86 17.69
C LEU A 516 -12.36 12.68 16.65
N LEU A 517 -12.54 13.61 15.72
CA LEU A 517 -13.50 13.46 14.63
C LEU A 517 -13.14 12.30 13.70
N ILE A 518 -11.84 12.09 13.42
CA ILE A 518 -11.38 10.97 12.59
C ILE A 518 -11.57 9.64 13.32
N VAL A 519 -11.26 9.57 14.61
CA VAL A 519 -11.54 8.39 15.44
C VAL A 519 -13.04 8.11 15.44
N LEU A 520 -13.88 9.13 15.66
CA LEU A 520 -15.33 9.00 15.68
C LEU A 520 -15.86 8.53 14.32
N ASP A 521 -15.45 9.17 13.22
CA ASP A 521 -15.81 8.80 11.84
C ASP A 521 -15.45 7.33 11.56
N SER A 522 -14.22 6.96 11.89
CA SER A 522 -13.71 5.59 11.71
C SER A 522 -14.47 4.59 12.55
N MET A 523 -14.73 4.90 13.82
CA MET A 523 -15.55 4.07 14.69
C MET A 523 -16.95 3.94 14.08
N THR A 524 -17.63 5.04 13.72
CA THR A 524 -18.96 4.96 13.13
C THR A 524 -19.00 4.10 11.87
N HIS A 525 -17.96 4.16 11.02
CA HIS A 525 -17.85 3.32 9.83
C HIS A 525 -17.65 1.84 10.16
N TRP A 526 -16.75 1.50 11.08
CA TRP A 526 -16.52 0.10 11.46
C TRP A 526 -17.69 -0.50 12.21
N TRP A 527 -18.25 0.26 13.15
CA TRP A 527 -19.43 -0.15 13.91
C TRP A 527 -20.65 -0.34 13.01
N TRP A 528 -20.74 0.42 11.91
CA TRP A 528 -21.77 0.22 10.89
C TRP A 528 -21.75 -1.19 10.29
N HIS A 529 -20.57 -1.76 10.04
CA HIS A 529 -20.41 -3.12 9.50
C HIS A 529 -20.48 -4.23 10.57
N VAL A 530 -20.44 -3.87 11.85
CA VAL A 530 -20.35 -4.80 12.98
C VAL A 530 -21.71 -5.06 13.64
N ILE A 531 -22.71 -4.19 13.41
CA ILE A 531 -24.06 -4.29 13.97
C ILE A 531 -24.89 -5.36 13.20
N PRO A 532 -25.32 -6.45 13.86
CA PRO A 532 -25.88 -7.66 13.20
C PRO A 532 -27.18 -7.48 12.40
N ASP A 533 -28.02 -6.49 12.72
CA ASP A 533 -29.37 -6.38 12.15
C ASP A 533 -29.41 -5.87 10.69
N MET A 534 -28.27 -5.50 10.12
CA MET A 534 -28.19 -4.90 8.78
C MET A 534 -27.98 -5.93 7.65
N ASP A 535 -27.49 -7.13 7.96
CA ASP A 535 -27.30 -8.24 7.01
C ASP A 535 -28.62 -8.87 6.54
N SER A 536 -29.74 -8.54 7.18
CA SER A 536 -31.06 -8.96 6.68
C SER A 536 -31.50 -8.18 5.43
N LEU A 537 -30.99 -6.95 5.24
CA LEU A 537 -31.50 -6.01 4.23
C LEU A 537 -30.71 -6.01 2.90
N LEU A 538 -29.42 -6.38 2.93
CA LEU A 538 -28.56 -6.42 1.74
C LEU A 538 -28.69 -7.74 0.95
N TRP A 539 -29.19 -8.80 1.58
CA TRP A 539 -29.23 -10.15 1.01
C TRP A 539 -30.59 -10.52 0.39
N THR A 540 -31.61 -9.68 0.54
CA THR A 540 -32.97 -9.94 0.04
C THR A 540 -33.23 -9.44 -1.40
N THR A 541 -32.22 -8.92 -2.11
CA THR A 541 -32.42 -8.25 -3.42
C THR A 541 -31.67 -8.86 -4.59
N SER A 542 -31.06 -10.05 -4.44
CA SER A 542 -30.27 -10.70 -5.51
C SER A 542 -30.57 -12.21 -5.59
N ASP A 543 -31.71 -12.55 -6.20
CA ASP A 543 -32.34 -13.89 -6.07
C ASP A 543 -31.65 -15.06 -6.80
N ASN A 544 -30.86 -14.85 -7.86
CA ASN A 544 -30.56 -15.97 -8.79
C ASN A 544 -29.15 -16.60 -8.71
N MET A 545 -28.17 -15.98 -8.03
CA MET A 545 -26.82 -16.57 -7.89
C MET A 545 -26.33 -16.62 -6.45
N GLN A 546 -26.86 -15.77 -5.58
CA GLN A 546 -26.42 -15.71 -4.18
C GLN A 546 -27.06 -16.77 -3.29
N HIS A 547 -28.20 -17.36 -3.67
CA HIS A 547 -29.00 -18.17 -2.73
C HIS A 547 -28.31 -19.45 -2.20
N LYS A 548 -27.44 -20.10 -3.00
CA LYS A 548 -26.71 -21.32 -2.55
C LYS A 548 -25.43 -21.00 -1.76
N VAL A 549 -24.66 -20.01 -2.22
CA VAL A 549 -23.41 -19.60 -1.57
C VAL A 549 -23.70 -18.86 -0.26
N SER A 550 -24.77 -18.07 -0.20
CA SER A 550 -25.16 -17.32 1.00
C SER A 550 -25.60 -18.24 2.14
N HIS A 551 -26.29 -19.36 1.88
CA HIS A 551 -26.73 -20.27 2.94
C HIS A 551 -25.57 -20.96 3.65
N GLN A 552 -24.53 -21.38 2.93
CA GLN A 552 -23.36 -22.05 3.52
C GLN A 552 -22.45 -21.07 4.26
N ILE A 553 -22.20 -19.89 3.69
CA ILE A 553 -21.45 -18.82 4.37
C ILE A 553 -22.19 -18.38 5.64
N ARG A 554 -23.52 -18.25 5.57
CA ARG A 554 -24.36 -17.88 6.73
C ARG A 554 -24.34 -18.96 7.81
N ALA A 555 -24.40 -20.25 7.46
CA ALA A 555 -24.29 -21.34 8.45
C ALA A 555 -22.92 -21.36 9.15
N LEU A 556 -21.81 -21.18 8.42
CA LEU A 556 -20.46 -21.07 9.00
C LEU A 556 -20.31 -19.82 9.88
N TRP A 557 -20.92 -18.71 9.47
CA TRP A 557 -20.95 -17.47 10.24
C TRP A 557 -21.75 -17.61 11.54
N ASP A 558 -22.93 -18.21 11.47
CA ASP A 558 -23.80 -18.47 12.62
C ASP A 558 -23.11 -19.43 13.61
N GLU A 559 -22.38 -20.43 13.12
CA GLU A 559 -21.55 -21.32 13.94
C GLU A 559 -20.39 -20.55 14.61
N HIS A 560 -19.72 -19.65 13.89
CA HIS A 560 -18.66 -18.80 14.45
C HIS A 560 -19.17 -17.83 15.50
N GLN A 561 -20.37 -17.25 15.30
CA GLN A 561 -21.06 -16.43 16.29
C GLN A 561 -21.44 -17.25 17.52
N ALA A 562 -22.04 -18.43 17.34
CA ALA A 562 -22.43 -19.32 18.42
C ALA A 562 -21.25 -19.74 19.31
N ARG A 563 -20.04 -19.84 18.73
CA ARG A 563 -18.79 -20.13 19.45
C ARG A 563 -18.19 -18.93 20.20
N GLY A 564 -18.80 -17.74 20.16
CA GLY A 564 -18.33 -16.53 20.87
C GLY A 564 -17.03 -15.91 20.34
N SER A 565 -16.40 -16.54 19.33
CA SER A 565 -15.12 -16.13 18.74
C SER A 565 -15.15 -14.73 18.12
N VAL A 566 -16.25 -14.39 17.44
CA VAL A 566 -16.47 -13.08 16.82
C VAL A 566 -16.56 -11.97 17.88
N THR A 567 -17.24 -12.22 19.00
CA THR A 567 -17.36 -11.26 20.11
C THR A 567 -16.00 -10.96 20.74
N LEU A 568 -15.17 -11.99 20.95
CA LEU A 568 -13.81 -11.82 21.46
C LEU A 568 -12.93 -11.02 20.48
N MET A 569 -12.99 -11.31 19.18
CA MET A 569 -12.23 -10.56 18.17
C MET A 569 -12.66 -9.10 18.10
N LYS A 570 -13.96 -8.82 18.16
CA LYS A 570 -14.51 -7.45 18.26
C LYS A 570 -13.98 -6.74 19.52
N ALA A 571 -13.96 -7.40 20.67
CA ALA A 571 -13.41 -6.83 21.90
C ALA A 571 -11.91 -6.52 21.78
N ILE A 572 -11.11 -7.41 21.19
CA ILE A 572 -9.68 -7.19 20.96
C ILE A 572 -9.45 -6.01 20.01
N LEU A 573 -10.20 -5.92 18.90
CA LEU A 573 -10.14 -4.78 17.98
C LEU A 573 -10.41 -3.46 18.71
N LEU A 574 -11.40 -3.43 19.58
CA LEU A 574 -11.73 -2.25 20.38
C LEU A 574 -10.66 -1.89 21.40
N LEU A 575 -10.04 -2.88 22.03
CA LEU A 575 -8.92 -2.64 22.94
C LEU A 575 -7.72 -2.05 22.19
N ILE A 576 -7.40 -2.59 21.00
CA ILE A 576 -6.30 -2.10 20.16
C ILE A 576 -6.58 -0.66 19.71
N GLN A 577 -7.77 -0.39 19.17
CA GLN A 577 -8.18 0.95 18.74
C GLN A 577 -8.26 1.93 19.92
N GLY A 578 -8.81 1.51 21.05
CA GLY A 578 -8.89 2.32 22.27
C GLY A 578 -7.50 2.69 22.80
N ALA A 579 -6.58 1.72 22.86
CA ALA A 579 -5.20 1.97 23.29
C ALA A 579 -4.47 2.94 22.34
N ALA A 580 -4.63 2.76 21.02
CA ALA A 580 -4.04 3.67 20.04
C ALA A 580 -4.63 5.09 20.14
N ALA A 581 -5.94 5.22 20.41
CA ALA A 581 -6.61 6.51 20.54
C ALA A 581 -6.13 7.23 21.81
N VAL A 582 -6.08 6.53 22.95
CA VAL A 582 -5.56 7.07 24.22
C VAL A 582 -4.09 7.47 24.06
N GLY A 583 -3.26 6.60 23.49
CA GLY A 583 -1.85 6.91 23.22
C GLY A 583 -1.67 8.13 22.32
N GLY A 584 -2.50 8.27 21.28
CA GLY A 584 -2.51 9.44 20.41
C GLY A 584 -2.89 10.73 21.12
N CYS A 585 -3.96 10.71 21.92
CA CYS A 585 -4.37 11.84 22.75
C CYS A 585 -3.29 12.23 23.76
N MET A 586 -2.70 11.27 24.47
CA MET A 586 -1.63 11.54 25.43
C MET A 586 -0.38 12.11 24.75
N TYR A 587 -0.04 11.66 23.55
CA TYR A 587 1.06 12.22 22.78
C TYR A 587 0.82 13.68 22.38
N LEU A 588 -0.38 14.00 21.89
CA LEU A 588 -0.75 15.36 21.49
C LEU A 588 -0.80 16.34 22.68
N LEU A 589 -1.15 15.84 23.86
CA LEU A 589 -1.24 16.63 25.10
C LEU A 589 0.10 16.81 25.82
N SER A 590 1.01 15.82 25.77
CA SER A 590 2.21 15.80 26.62
C SER A 590 3.39 16.62 26.12
N ARG A 591 3.49 16.96 24.82
CA ARG A 591 4.67 17.68 24.31
C ARG A 591 4.51 19.20 24.36
N PRO A 592 5.42 19.97 25.00
CA PRO A 592 5.45 21.43 24.89
C PRO A 592 5.48 21.84 23.40
N PRO A 593 4.89 22.97 22.99
CA PRO A 593 5.07 23.45 21.62
C PRO A 593 6.57 23.49 21.36
N GLU A 594 7.05 22.94 20.25
CA GLU A 594 8.42 23.20 19.85
C GLU A 594 8.46 24.72 19.66
N SER A 595 9.04 25.43 20.63
CA SER A 595 9.38 26.82 20.47
C SER A 595 10.17 26.87 19.18
N GLY A 596 9.71 27.65 18.20
CA GLY A 596 10.31 27.78 16.88
C GLY A 596 11.70 28.41 16.89
N ALA A 597 12.53 28.08 17.88
CA ALA A 597 13.96 28.23 17.84
C ALA A 597 14.44 27.36 16.67
N THR A 598 14.51 27.98 15.49
CA THR A 598 15.56 27.69 14.53
C THR A 598 16.84 27.46 15.35
N PRO A 599 17.55 26.32 15.18
CA PRO A 599 18.84 26.16 15.84
C PRO A 599 19.62 27.43 15.52
N GLY A 600 19.96 28.19 16.57
CA GLY A 600 20.77 29.37 16.39
C GLY A 600 22.00 28.98 15.58
N PRO A 601 22.54 29.87 14.73
CA PRO A 601 23.86 29.62 14.16
C PRO A 601 24.78 29.20 15.32
N PRO A 602 25.61 28.15 15.15
CA PRO A 602 26.46 27.67 16.23
C PRO A 602 27.18 28.87 16.84
N GLU A 603 26.97 29.12 18.13
CA GLU A 603 27.45 30.33 18.82
C GLU A 603 28.99 30.43 18.83
N ASN A 604 29.71 29.43 18.30
CA ASN A 604 31.15 29.55 18.10
C ASN A 604 31.67 28.65 16.97
N PRO A 605 32.15 29.21 15.84
CA PRO A 605 32.87 28.45 14.82
C PRO A 605 34.17 27.80 15.33
N SER A 606 34.67 28.22 16.50
CA SER A 606 35.92 27.72 17.08
C SER A 606 35.80 26.35 17.78
N GLU A 607 34.60 25.94 18.23
CA GLU A 607 34.39 24.65 18.89
C GLU A 607 34.21 23.49 17.91
N ALA A 608 33.92 23.76 16.64
CA ALA A 608 33.76 22.73 15.60
C ALA A 608 35.09 22.21 15.01
N ARG A 609 36.25 22.67 15.52
CA ARG A 609 37.60 22.25 15.08
C ARG A 609 38.40 21.50 16.16
N ALA A 610 37.83 21.28 17.35
CA ALA A 610 38.37 20.36 18.36
C ALA A 610 37.60 19.04 18.30
#